data_AF-A0A1H5Q447-F1
#
_entry.id   AF-A0A1H5Q447-F1
#
_cell.length_a   1.000
_cell.length_b   1.000
_cell.length_c   1.000
_cell.angle_alpha   90.00
_cell.angle_beta   90.00
_cell.angle_gamma   90.00
#
_symmetry.space_group_name_H-M   'P 1'
#
loop_
_entity.id
_entity.type
_entity.pdbx_description
1 polymer ?
#
loop_
_entity_poly.entity_id
_entity_poly.type
_entity_poly.pdbx_seq_one_letter_code
_entity_poly.pdbx_strand_id
1 'polypeptide(L)'
;MTGFHADPAALDALARRLEDTAEEYGAAAASLPSPDEVGPGPVAAALTALTGEWSGRIRAVERDFTAAAADVRTAAKAYRATDAAAAEELGRADG
;
A
#
# COMPACT_ATOMS: atom_id res chain seq x y z
N MET A 1 7.27 -22.55 -23.41
CA MET A 1 7.78 -21.45 -22.57
C MET A 1 6.57 -20.80 -21.94
N THR A 2 6.16 -21.22 -20.74
CA THR A 2 5.02 -20.63 -20.03
C THR A 2 5.50 -19.29 -19.47
N GLY A 3 5.32 -18.22 -20.24
CA GLY A 3 5.63 -16.87 -19.81
C GLY A 3 4.85 -16.55 -18.53
N PHE A 4 5.50 -15.82 -17.61
CA PHE A 4 4.86 -15.36 -16.39
C PHE A 4 3.71 -14.42 -16.76
N HIS A 5 2.47 -14.91 -16.68
CA HIS A 5 1.29 -14.15 -17.00
C HIS A 5 0.61 -13.77 -15.69
N ALA A 6 0.85 -12.54 -15.23
CA ALA A 6 0.15 -12.02 -14.07
C ALA A 6 -1.22 -11.52 -14.53
N ASP A 7 -2.29 -12.07 -13.95
CA ASP A 7 -3.66 -11.61 -14.20
C ASP A 7 -3.84 -10.17 -13.69
N PRO A 8 -4.14 -9.19 -14.55
CA PRO A 8 -4.35 -7.80 -14.14
C PRO A 8 -5.48 -7.62 -13.11
N ALA A 9 -6.50 -8.48 -13.11
CA ALA A 9 -7.57 -8.43 -12.12
C ALA A 9 -7.08 -8.87 -10.73
N ALA A 10 -6.25 -9.91 -10.68
CA ALA A 10 -5.60 -10.34 -9.44
C ALA A 10 -4.64 -9.28 -8.89
N LEU A 11 -3.92 -8.58 -9.76
CA LEU A 11 -3.06 -7.45 -9.38
C LEU A 11 -3.89 -6.28 -8.81
N ASP A 12 -5.01 -5.92 -9.44
CA ASP A 12 -5.89 -4.87 -8.88
C ASP A 12 -6.48 -5.26 -7.52
N ALA A 13 -6.85 -6.54 -7.34
CA ALA A 13 -7.32 -7.04 -6.05
C ALA A 13 -6.24 -6.98 -4.98
N LEU A 14 -4.99 -7.29 -5.33
CA LEU A 14 -3.83 -7.13 -4.44
C LEU A 14 -3.62 -5.65 -4.08
N ALA A 15 -3.66 -4.74 -5.05
CA ALA A 15 -3.50 -3.32 -4.79
C ALA A 15 -4.54 -2.80 -3.80
N ARG A 16 -5.82 -3.19 -3.94
CA ARG A 16 -6.88 -2.82 -3.00
C ARG A 16 -6.60 -3.31 -1.58
N ARG A 17 -6.17 -4.58 -1.43
CA ARG A 17 -5.82 -5.12 -0.10
C ARG A 17 -4.66 -4.37 0.55
N LEU A 18 -3.68 -3.93 -0.23
CA LEU A 18 -2.57 -3.12 0.27
C LEU A 18 -3.05 -1.75 0.75
N GLU A 19 -4.03 -1.14 0.07
CA GLU A 19 -4.66 0.11 0.52
C GLU A 19 -5.48 -0.08 1.78
N ASP A 20 -6.32 -1.11 1.84
CA ASP A 20 -7.10 -1.44 3.04
C ASP A 20 -6.15 -1.61 4.24
N THR A 21 -5.02 -2.29 4.01
CA THR A 21 -3.97 -2.45 5.03
C THR A 21 -3.34 -1.10 5.41
N ALA A 22 -3.02 -0.25 4.44
CA ALA A 22 -2.49 1.10 4.71
C ALA A 22 -3.47 1.93 5.57
N GLU A 23 -4.76 1.89 5.24
CA GLU A 23 -5.82 2.55 6.01
C GLU A 23 -5.88 2.05 7.45
N GLU A 24 -5.76 0.73 7.67
CA GLU A 24 -5.68 0.13 9.01
C GLU A 24 -4.48 0.67 9.80
N TYR A 25 -3.29 0.76 9.19
CA TYR A 25 -2.10 1.33 9.84
C TYR A 25 -2.29 2.83 10.13
N GLY A 26 -2.88 3.59 9.21
CA GLY A 26 -3.19 5.01 9.42
C GLY A 26 -4.14 5.23 10.60
N ALA A 27 -5.19 4.41 10.70
CA ALA A 27 -6.12 4.41 11.82
C ALA A 27 -5.43 4.01 13.14
N ALA A 28 -4.57 3.00 13.11
CA ALA A 28 -3.79 2.59 14.29
C ALA A 28 -2.88 3.73 14.79
N ALA A 29 -2.20 4.43 13.88
CA ALA A 29 -1.35 5.57 14.23
C ALA A 29 -2.14 6.73 14.85
N ALA A 30 -3.38 6.94 14.39
CA ALA A 30 -4.29 7.96 14.91
C ALA A 30 -4.95 7.57 16.25
N SER A 31 -5.04 6.27 16.53
CA SER A 31 -5.63 5.75 17.78
C SER A 31 -4.72 5.87 19.01
N LEU A 32 -3.44 6.22 18.80
CA LEU A 32 -2.48 6.35 19.90
C LEU A 32 -2.90 7.50 20.84
N PRO A 33 -2.95 7.25 22.17
CA PRO A 33 -3.47 8.22 23.12
C PRO A 33 -2.59 9.47 23.21
N SER A 34 -3.22 10.63 23.46
CA SER A 34 -2.45 11.83 23.82
C SER A 34 -1.84 11.64 25.22
N PRO A 35 -0.53 11.84 25.39
CA PRO A 35 0.17 11.65 26.67
C PRO A 35 -0.18 12.68 27.74
N ASP A 36 -0.91 13.75 27.38
CA ASP A 36 -1.23 14.87 28.27
C ASP A 36 -2.03 14.44 29.52
N GLU A 37 -2.63 13.24 29.50
CA GLU A 37 -3.40 12.66 30.61
C GLU A 37 -2.59 11.77 31.55
N VAL A 38 -1.29 11.54 31.29
CA VAL A 38 -0.55 10.43 31.92
C VAL A 38 0.56 10.91 32.88
N GLY A 39 0.12 11.45 34.02
CA GLY A 39 0.94 11.51 35.23
C GLY A 39 1.98 12.64 35.32
N PRO A 40 2.99 12.52 36.20
CA PRO A 40 3.97 13.58 36.45
C PRO A 40 4.73 13.99 35.18
N GLY A 41 5.07 15.28 35.04
CA GLY A 41 5.66 15.85 33.82
C GLY A 41 6.78 15.05 33.13
N PRO A 42 7.78 14.49 33.86
CA PRO A 42 8.81 13.65 33.24
C PRO A 42 8.28 12.33 32.64
N VAL A 43 7.26 11.73 33.27
CA VAL A 43 6.62 10.50 32.79
C VAL A 43 5.77 10.79 31.57
N ALA A 44 4.97 11.86 31.62
CA ALA A 44 4.19 12.33 30.47
C ALA A 44 5.11 12.58 29.26
N ALA A 45 6.23 13.29 29.46
CA ALA A 45 7.20 13.56 28.39
C ALA A 45 7.83 12.30 27.79
N ALA A 46 8.18 11.31 28.62
CA ALA A 46 8.71 10.03 28.14
C ALA A 46 7.66 9.25 27.33
N LEU A 47 6.39 9.28 27.76
CA LEU A 47 5.28 8.69 27.02
C LEU A 47 4.98 9.44 25.72
N THR A 48 5.11 10.76 25.69
CA THR A 48 5.02 11.57 24.45
C THR A 48 6.09 11.18 23.45
N ALA A 49 7.34 11.04 23.89
CA ALA A 49 8.43 10.63 23.02
C ALA A 49 8.19 9.22 22.46
N LEU A 50 7.78 8.27 23.32
CA LEU A 50 7.52 6.89 22.93
C LEU A 50 6.33 6.78 21.95
N THR A 51 5.21 7.42 22.26
CA THR A 51 4.01 7.42 21.39
C THR A 51 4.29 8.10 20.06
N GLY A 52 5.05 9.19 20.06
CA GLY A 52 5.50 9.86 18.82
C GLY A 52 6.37 8.96 17.94
N GLU A 53 7.34 8.26 18.53
CA GLU A 53 8.21 7.31 17.83
C GLU A 53 7.40 6.17 17.19
N TRP A 54 6.48 5.56 17.95
CA TRP A 54 5.64 4.49 17.45
C TRP A 54 4.64 4.97 16.39
N SER A 55 3.99 6.11 16.58
CA SER A 55 3.11 6.73 15.58
C SER A 55 3.88 6.98 14.28
N GLY A 56 5.12 7.48 14.38
CA GLY A 56 5.99 7.71 13.23
C GLY A 56 6.34 6.43 12.46
N ARG A 57 6.66 5.33 13.19
CA ARG A 57 6.93 4.01 12.58
C ARG A 57 5.71 3.41 11.91
N ILE A 58 4.54 3.47 12.55
CA ILE A 58 3.28 2.96 12.00
C ILE A 58 2.92 3.72 10.71
N ARG A 59 3.06 5.06 10.71
CA ARG A 59 2.87 5.88 9.51
C ARG A 59 3.90 5.61 8.41
N ALA A 60 5.10 5.13 8.74
CA ALA A 60 6.06 4.71 7.73
C ALA A 60 5.57 3.46 7.00
N VAL A 61 5.07 2.47 7.76
CA VAL A 61 4.49 1.24 7.21
C VAL A 61 3.25 1.54 6.34
N GLU A 62 2.37 2.44 6.78
CA GLU A 62 1.24 2.95 5.97
C GLU A 62 1.70 3.46 4.59
N ARG A 63 2.75 4.29 4.57
CA ARG A 63 3.30 4.84 3.32
C ARG A 63 3.90 3.75 2.43
N ASP A 64 4.59 2.77 3.02
CA ASP A 64 5.18 1.66 2.27
C ASP A 64 4.08 0.81 1.59
N PHE A 65 2.97 0.52 2.30
CA PHE A 65 1.82 -0.17 1.73
C PHE A 65 1.14 0.64 0.61
N THR A 66 0.99 1.95 0.82
CA THR A 66 0.43 2.87 -0.20
C THR A 66 1.29 2.88 -1.46
N ALA A 67 2.62 2.95 -1.31
CA ALA A 67 3.56 2.92 -2.43
C ALA A 67 3.49 1.58 -3.16
N ALA A 68 3.49 0.46 -2.42
CA ALA A 68 3.36 -0.87 -3.00
C ALA A 68 2.04 -1.04 -3.79
N ALA A 69 0.92 -0.51 -3.28
CA ALA A 69 -0.35 -0.52 -4.00
C ALA A 69 -0.27 0.23 -5.34
N ALA A 70 0.40 1.39 -5.37
CA ALA A 70 0.61 2.17 -6.58
C ALA A 70 1.49 1.43 -7.61
N ASP A 71 2.55 0.77 -7.15
CA ASP A 71 3.42 -0.05 -8.01
C ASP A 71 2.68 -1.24 -8.61
N VAL A 72 1.87 -1.93 -7.82
CA VAL A 72 1.04 -3.06 -8.28
C VAL A 72 0.04 -2.61 -9.35
N ARG A 73 -0.62 -1.45 -9.18
CA ARG A 73 -1.50 -0.90 -10.22
C ARG A 73 -0.76 -0.55 -11.50
N THR A 74 0.45 0.00 -11.36
CA THR A 74 1.30 0.32 -12.51
C THR A 74 1.64 -0.96 -13.28
N ALA A 75 1.95 -2.05 -12.57
CA ALA A 75 2.16 -3.36 -13.18
C ALA A 75 0.88 -3.88 -13.86
N ALA A 76 -0.29 -3.82 -13.21
CA ALA A 76 -1.56 -4.25 -13.80
C ALA A 76 -1.88 -3.51 -15.10
N LYS A 77 -1.62 -2.20 -15.14
CA LYS A 77 -1.76 -1.37 -16.34
C LYS A 77 -0.81 -1.81 -17.46
N ALA A 78 0.45 -2.11 -17.13
CA ALA A 78 1.43 -2.57 -18.10
C ALA A 78 1.05 -3.93 -18.72
N TYR A 79 0.54 -4.87 -17.92
CA TYR A 79 0.05 -6.16 -18.44
C TYR A 79 -1.13 -5.97 -19.40
N ARG A 80 -2.14 -5.16 -19.02
CA ARG A 80 -3.28 -4.86 -19.92
C ARG A 80 -2.85 -4.24 -21.25
N ALA A 81 -1.90 -3.30 -21.20
CA ALA A 81 -1.40 -2.64 -22.40
C ALA A 81 -0.67 -3.64 -23.31
N THR A 82 0.09 -4.56 -22.72
CA THR A 82 0.80 -5.62 -23.46
C THR A 82 -0.18 -6.60 -24.09
N ASP A 83 -1.20 -7.02 -23.36
CA ASP A 83 -2.24 -7.93 -23.86
C ASP A 83 -3.03 -7.31 -25.02
N ALA A 84 -3.39 -6.02 -24.88
CA ALA A 84 -4.08 -5.29 -25.93
C ALA A 84 -3.23 -5.16 -27.21
N ALA A 85 -1.94 -4.86 -27.07
CA ALA A 85 -1.02 -4.76 -28.20
C ALA A 85 -0.82 -6.12 -28.90
N ALA A 86 -0.72 -7.21 -28.13
CA ALA A 86 -0.63 -8.55 -28.67
C ALA A 86 -1.90 -8.96 -29.43
N ALA A 87 -3.08 -8.65 -28.90
CA ALA A 87 -4.35 -8.92 -29.56
C ALA A 87 -4.52 -8.13 -30.87
N GLU A 88 -4.08 -6.86 -30.90
CA GLU A 88 -4.11 -6.04 -32.11
C GLU A 88 -3.17 -6.59 -33.20
N GLU A 89 -1.96 -7.02 -32.81
CA GLU A 89 -0.99 -7.59 -33.76
C GLU A 89 -1.48 -8.90 -34.37
N LEU A 90 -2.07 -9.79 -33.57
CA LEU A 90 -2.69 -11.03 -34.05
C LEU A 90 -3.85 -10.74 -35.00
N GLY A 91 -4.71 -9.77 -34.67
CA GLY A 91 -5.82 -9.37 -35.52
C GLY A 91 -5.40 -8.80 -36.89
N ARG A 92 -4.22 -8.18 -36.99
CA ARG A 92 -3.65 -7.75 -38.28
C ARG A 92 -2.98 -8.89 -39.05
N ALA A 93 -2.47 -9.91 -38.38
CA ALA A 93 -1.82 -11.04 -39.05
C ALA A 93 -2.83 -11.99 -39.70
N ASP A 94 -4.05 -12.09 -39.15
CA ASP A 94 -5.11 -12.99 -39.60
C ASP A 94 -6.10 -12.35 -40.62
N GLY A 95 -5.95 -11.05 -40.93
CA GLY A 95 -6.83 -10.28 -41.84
C GLY A 95 -6.14 -9.78 -43.09
#